data_AF-V4T5U5-F1
#
_entry.id   AF-V4T5U5-F1
#
_cell.length_a   1.000
_cell.length_b   1.000
_cell.length_c   1.000
_cell.angle_alpha   90.00
_cell.angle_beta   90.00
_cell.angle_gamma   90.00
#
_symmetry.space_group_name_H-M   'P 1'
#
loop_
_entity.id
_entity.type
_entity.pdbx_description
1 polymer ?
#
loop_
_entity_poly.entity_id
_entity_poly.type
_entity_poly.pdbx_seq_one_letter_code
_entity_poly.pdbx_strand_id
1 'polypeptide(L)'
;RRNSLMRTLVGQMGRRAETTILPLELLRHLKPSEFNDGHEYHLWQRRQLKILEAGLLQHPSVPIDKSNTFAIRLLEIVRASETKPIDTGKNSDTMRALCNSVVSLSWRIANGTPTDVCHWADGFPLNVHLHIDLLQSIFDFRDETLVLDEVDELLELMKKTWSTLGINRPIHNMSPDLLCAAHTILAELANDAKKPDREAIYVRMLASVLASMQGWAEKRLLRYHDYFHRGTVGQIENLLPLALLASKILGEDVSITEGGLERGDTKVVMDSTGDRQIIENGNLRTEDSDGNDLGETGALLQLAKEAEDLALRERERFSPVLKRWHSIAAGVATVTFHQCYGAVLKQYLSETGTLKNDTVDVLQRAGKLEKVLVQMVVEDSAGCDDGGKGIVREMIPYEVDSIILRQLRLWIQERINKGKECYLRAKESELVHYNLYLHTWNPKSKSEPYAQSAVELMRNAKDTLDDFFEIPIGITDDLVHDLADGLQQLFREYTTFVASCGKKQSLKYQRGVTSVQTVRFLMSSCYFSKSKTVSELDEAGAEHDVAV
;
A
#
# COMPACT_ATOMS: atom_id res chain seq x y z
N ARG A 1 30.27 -35.71 3.45
CA ARG A 1 31.00 -35.12 2.28
C ARG A 1 32.31 -34.42 2.67
N ARG A 2 32.36 -33.64 3.78
CA ARG A 2 33.59 -32.99 4.32
C ARG A 2 34.79 -33.95 4.51
N ASN A 3 34.56 -35.18 4.96
CA ASN A 3 35.64 -36.18 5.16
C ASN A 3 36.27 -36.73 3.86
N SER A 4 35.51 -36.82 2.75
CA SER A 4 36.08 -37.21 1.45
C SER A 4 36.87 -36.06 0.82
N LEU A 5 36.35 -34.83 0.90
CA LEU A 5 37.06 -33.61 0.49
C LEU A 5 38.41 -33.46 1.23
N MET A 6 38.41 -33.67 2.55
CA MET A 6 39.64 -33.64 3.36
C MET A 6 40.63 -34.73 2.95
N ARG A 7 40.18 -35.94 2.56
CA ARG A 7 41.08 -36.99 2.04
C ARG A 7 41.65 -36.65 0.66
N THR A 8 40.86 -36.02 -0.22
CA THR A 8 41.32 -35.55 -1.53
C THR A 8 42.38 -34.45 -1.38
N LEU A 9 42.23 -33.56 -0.40
CA LEU A 9 43.21 -32.53 -0.05
C LEU A 9 44.48 -33.10 0.61
N VAL A 10 44.35 -34.14 1.44
CA VAL A 10 45.51 -34.81 2.08
C VAL A 10 46.40 -35.53 1.05
N GLY A 11 45.83 -36.09 -0.03
CA GLY A 11 46.59 -36.65 -1.14
C GLY A 11 47.31 -35.62 -2.03
N GLN A 12 47.07 -34.33 -1.81
CA GLN A 12 47.63 -33.19 -2.54
C GLN A 12 48.58 -32.34 -1.68
N MET A 13 48.93 -32.80 -0.47
CA MET A 13 49.93 -32.15 0.41
C MET A 13 51.29 -32.06 -0.29
N GLY A 14 51.53 -30.93 -0.97
CA GLY A 14 52.75 -30.64 -1.73
C GLY A 14 52.54 -29.83 -3.01
N ARG A 15 51.33 -29.76 -3.58
CA ARG A 15 51.02 -28.87 -4.73
C ARG A 15 50.53 -27.51 -4.25
N ARG A 16 50.94 -26.42 -4.92
CA ARG A 16 50.41 -25.07 -4.64
C ARG A 16 48.91 -25.05 -4.97
N ALA A 17 48.08 -24.51 -4.08
CA ALA A 17 46.62 -24.37 -4.27
C ALA A 17 46.27 -23.68 -5.61
N GLU A 18 47.14 -22.78 -6.06
CA GLU A 18 47.09 -22.06 -7.34
C GLU A 18 47.19 -22.96 -8.58
N THR A 19 47.45 -24.26 -8.42
CA THR A 19 47.62 -25.23 -9.52
C THR A 19 46.50 -26.28 -9.56
N THR A 20 45.56 -26.22 -8.62
CA THR A 20 44.49 -27.21 -8.47
C THR A 20 43.22 -26.77 -9.18
N ILE A 21 42.78 -27.58 -10.14
CA ILE A 21 41.50 -27.39 -10.84
C ILE A 21 40.40 -28.08 -10.02
N LEU A 22 39.80 -27.35 -9.09
CA LEU A 22 38.91 -27.92 -8.07
C LEU A 22 37.76 -28.76 -8.64
N PRO A 23 37.00 -28.31 -9.66
CA PRO A 23 35.88 -29.12 -10.19
C PRO A 23 36.34 -30.43 -10.83
N LEU A 24 37.52 -30.43 -11.46
CA LEU A 24 38.09 -31.64 -12.07
C LEU A 24 38.51 -32.65 -11.00
N GLU A 25 39.18 -32.18 -9.95
CA GLU A 25 39.62 -33.05 -8.86
C GLU A 25 38.44 -33.62 -8.07
N LEU A 26 37.36 -32.85 -7.93
CA LEU A 26 36.10 -33.30 -7.35
C LEU A 26 35.48 -34.45 -8.17
N LEU A 27 35.40 -34.30 -9.49
CA LEU A 27 34.90 -35.34 -10.42
C LEU A 27 35.72 -36.63 -10.38
N ARG A 28 37.04 -36.54 -10.10
CA ARG A 28 37.95 -37.70 -10.05
C ARG A 28 37.84 -38.52 -8.77
N HIS A 29 37.52 -37.87 -7.65
CA HIS A 29 37.67 -38.49 -6.32
C HIS A 29 36.34 -38.85 -5.67
N LEU A 30 35.25 -38.15 -5.99
CA LEU A 30 33.93 -38.44 -5.41
C LEU A 30 33.22 -39.54 -6.20
N LYS A 31 32.97 -40.65 -5.51
CA LYS A 31 32.31 -41.83 -6.10
C LYS A 31 30.79 -41.71 -6.06
N PRO A 32 30.06 -42.36 -6.98
CA PRO A 32 28.58 -42.40 -6.97
C PRO A 32 28.01 -42.89 -5.64
N SER A 33 28.72 -43.78 -4.93
CA SER A 33 28.33 -44.32 -3.63
C SER A 33 28.29 -43.28 -2.48
N GLU A 34 28.75 -42.05 -2.72
CA GLU A 34 28.74 -40.96 -1.73
C GLU A 34 27.50 -40.04 -1.85
N PHE A 35 26.55 -40.42 -2.72
CA PHE A 35 25.32 -39.69 -3.02
C PHE A 35 24.10 -40.54 -2.67
N ASN A 36 22.97 -39.88 -2.40
CA ASN A 36 21.75 -40.58 -1.97
C ASN A 36 21.15 -41.40 -3.11
N ASP A 37 21.23 -40.88 -4.34
CA ASP A 37 20.77 -41.55 -5.54
C ASP A 37 21.59 -41.14 -6.78
N GLY A 38 21.38 -41.86 -7.89
CA GLY A 38 22.09 -41.60 -9.15
C GLY A 38 21.69 -40.29 -9.84
N HIS A 39 20.51 -39.75 -9.53
CA HIS A 39 20.04 -38.48 -10.09
C HIS A 39 20.71 -37.28 -9.40
N GLU A 40 20.86 -37.31 -8.08
CA GLU A 40 21.65 -36.35 -7.31
C GLU A 40 23.12 -36.34 -7.77
N TYR A 41 23.70 -37.53 -7.99
CA TYR A 41 25.06 -37.66 -8.53
C TYR A 41 25.17 -37.02 -9.92
N HIS A 42 24.21 -37.27 -10.80
CA HIS A 42 24.19 -36.69 -12.14
C HIS A 42 24.04 -35.16 -12.13
N LEU A 43 23.13 -34.62 -11.32
CA LEU A 43 22.98 -33.16 -11.15
C LEU A 43 24.25 -32.52 -10.60
N TRP A 44 24.91 -33.16 -9.64
CA TRP A 44 26.17 -32.70 -9.09
C TRP A 44 27.29 -32.72 -10.14
N GLN A 45 27.42 -33.79 -10.95
CA GLN A 45 28.39 -33.86 -12.06
C GLN A 45 28.17 -32.72 -13.06
N ARG A 46 26.91 -32.45 -13.43
CA ARG A 46 26.55 -31.34 -14.32
C ARG A 46 26.99 -29.99 -13.76
N ARG A 47 26.81 -29.74 -12.46
CA ARG A 47 27.29 -28.51 -11.82
C ARG A 47 28.81 -28.34 -11.95
N GLN A 48 29.59 -29.40 -11.70
CA GLN A 48 31.05 -29.34 -11.85
C GLN A 48 31.46 -29.04 -13.30
N LEU A 49 30.80 -29.67 -14.28
CA LEU A 49 31.06 -29.43 -15.71
C LEU A 49 30.66 -28.03 -16.16
N LYS A 50 29.58 -27.46 -15.62
CA LYS A 50 29.16 -26.08 -15.90
C LYS A 50 30.13 -25.04 -15.33
N ILE A 51 30.72 -25.30 -14.16
CA ILE A 51 31.78 -24.42 -13.60
C ILE A 51 33.01 -24.44 -14.53
N LEU A 52 33.40 -25.61 -15.03
CA LEU A 52 34.50 -25.73 -16.01
C LEU A 52 34.18 -25.05 -17.34
N GLU A 53 32.94 -25.18 -17.84
CA GLU A 53 32.48 -24.48 -19.04
C GLU A 53 32.56 -22.95 -18.86
N ALA A 54 32.05 -22.44 -17.73
CA ALA A 54 32.05 -21.02 -17.44
C ALA A 54 33.48 -20.44 -17.36
N GLY A 55 34.39 -21.14 -16.67
CA GLY A 55 35.76 -20.63 -16.44
C GLY A 55 36.67 -20.80 -17.64
N LEU A 56 36.58 -21.95 -18.32
CA LEU A 56 37.50 -22.24 -19.41
C LEU A 56 37.03 -21.72 -20.75
N LEU A 57 35.72 -21.67 -21.02
CA LEU A 57 35.16 -21.37 -22.35
C LEU A 57 34.42 -20.03 -22.44
N GLN A 58 33.59 -19.69 -21.44
CA GLN A 58 32.73 -18.49 -21.51
C GLN A 58 33.43 -17.23 -21.03
N HIS A 59 34.17 -17.33 -19.93
CA HIS A 59 34.85 -16.21 -19.30
C HIS A 59 36.32 -16.51 -19.02
N PRO A 60 37.13 -16.93 -20.01
CA PRO A 60 38.56 -17.12 -19.77
C PRO A 60 39.28 -15.76 -19.67
N SER A 61 40.28 -15.64 -18.80
CA SER A 61 41.16 -14.46 -18.76
C SER A 61 41.97 -14.31 -20.06
N VAL A 62 42.38 -15.44 -20.64
CA VAL A 62 43.11 -15.55 -21.91
C VAL A 62 42.13 -16.00 -22.99
N PRO A 63 41.88 -15.17 -24.03
CA PRO A 63 40.95 -15.51 -25.09
C PRO A 63 41.27 -16.84 -25.78
N ILE A 64 40.23 -17.60 -26.11
CA ILE A 64 40.35 -18.87 -26.86
C ILE A 64 40.03 -18.65 -28.32
N ASP A 65 40.84 -19.23 -29.20
CA ASP A 65 40.48 -19.36 -30.61
C ASP A 65 39.32 -20.36 -30.78
N LYS A 66 38.32 -19.97 -31.57
CA LYS A 66 37.12 -20.76 -31.86
C LYS A 66 37.43 -22.10 -32.55
N SER A 67 38.63 -22.27 -33.12
CA SER A 67 39.10 -23.51 -33.74
C SER A 67 39.75 -24.51 -32.77
N ASN A 68 39.88 -24.17 -31.48
CA ASN A 68 40.62 -24.99 -30.52
C ASN A 68 39.96 -26.37 -30.28
N THR A 69 40.68 -27.44 -30.60
CA THR A 69 40.21 -28.83 -30.49
C THR A 69 39.87 -29.24 -29.05
N PHE A 70 40.58 -28.73 -28.05
CA PHE A 70 40.30 -29.04 -26.64
C PHE A 70 39.03 -28.34 -26.14
N ALA A 71 38.77 -27.11 -26.62
CA ALA A 71 37.55 -26.37 -26.31
C ALA A 71 36.31 -27.04 -26.91
N ILE A 72 36.39 -27.47 -28.18
CA ILE A 72 35.31 -28.20 -28.86
C ILE A 72 35.00 -29.50 -28.13
N ARG A 73 36.04 -30.29 -27.78
CA ARG A 73 35.87 -31.54 -27.04
C ARG A 73 35.27 -31.34 -25.65
N LEU A 74 35.66 -30.29 -24.93
CA LEU A 74 35.07 -29.97 -23.63
C LEU A 74 33.56 -29.67 -23.78
N LEU A 75 33.19 -28.88 -24.78
CA LEU A 75 31.80 -28.53 -25.07
C LEU A 75 30.95 -29.77 -25.42
N GLU A 76 31.49 -30.69 -26.21
CA GLU A 76 30.83 -31.96 -26.56
C GLU A 76 30.57 -32.81 -25.30
N ILE A 77 31.55 -32.91 -24.40
CA ILE A 77 31.40 -33.65 -23.13
C ILE A 77 30.35 -32.98 -22.24
N VAL A 78 30.35 -31.65 -22.14
CA VAL A 78 29.36 -30.89 -21.36
C VAL A 78 27.95 -31.12 -21.92
N ARG A 79 27.76 -31.04 -23.25
CA ARG A 79 26.46 -31.30 -23.89
C ARG A 79 26.00 -32.74 -23.71
N ALA A 80 26.89 -33.71 -23.88
CA ALA A 80 26.58 -35.12 -23.65
C ALA A 80 26.12 -35.37 -22.20
N SER A 81 26.73 -34.67 -21.24
CA SER A 81 26.38 -34.76 -19.82
C SER A 81 25.00 -34.23 -19.46
N GLU A 82 24.32 -33.49 -20.34
CA GLU A 82 22.96 -32.98 -20.07
C GLU A 82 21.92 -34.11 -20.07
N THR A 83 22.17 -35.17 -20.84
CA THR A 83 21.23 -36.29 -20.99
C THR A 83 21.59 -37.51 -20.16
N LYS A 84 22.87 -37.74 -19.87
CA LYS A 84 23.36 -38.91 -19.12
C LYS A 84 24.57 -38.55 -18.23
N PRO A 85 24.77 -39.24 -17.10
CA PRO A 85 25.97 -39.06 -16.27
C PRO A 85 27.24 -39.48 -17.03
N ILE A 86 28.35 -38.81 -16.73
CA ILE A 86 29.65 -39.18 -17.30
C ILE A 86 30.26 -40.35 -16.52
N ASP A 87 30.90 -41.29 -17.23
CA ASP A 87 31.66 -42.36 -16.59
C ASP A 87 32.96 -41.78 -16.02
N THR A 88 33.07 -41.78 -14.69
CA THR A 88 34.25 -41.30 -13.93
C THR A 88 35.21 -42.44 -13.56
N GLY A 89 35.01 -43.64 -14.10
CA GLY A 89 35.88 -44.79 -13.87
C GLY A 89 37.32 -44.57 -14.34
N LYS A 90 38.28 -45.26 -13.71
CA LYS A 90 39.72 -45.15 -14.04
C LYS A 90 40.05 -45.49 -15.50
N ASN A 91 39.21 -46.28 -16.16
CA ASN A 91 39.38 -46.72 -17.54
C ASN A 91 38.51 -45.94 -18.54
N SER A 92 37.75 -44.94 -18.07
CA SER A 92 36.84 -44.15 -18.91
C SER A 92 37.61 -43.29 -19.91
N ASP A 93 37.33 -43.49 -21.20
CA ASP A 93 37.86 -42.66 -22.28
C ASP A 93 37.32 -41.23 -22.19
N THR A 94 36.05 -41.07 -21.78
CA THR A 94 35.42 -39.76 -21.57
C THR A 94 36.11 -38.99 -20.44
N MET A 95 36.43 -39.64 -19.32
CA MET A 95 37.13 -38.99 -18.21
C MET A 95 38.57 -38.62 -18.58
N ARG A 96 39.26 -39.48 -19.34
CA ARG A 96 40.60 -39.18 -19.85
C ARG A 96 40.59 -38.00 -20.83
N ALA A 97 39.60 -37.96 -21.72
CA ALA A 97 39.40 -36.85 -22.65
C ALA A 97 39.07 -35.54 -21.91
N LEU A 98 38.20 -35.58 -20.89
CA LEU A 98 37.87 -34.43 -20.05
C LEU A 98 39.12 -33.90 -19.32
N CYS A 99 39.87 -34.77 -18.65
CA CYS A 99 41.11 -34.40 -17.96
C CYS A 99 42.11 -33.73 -18.92
N ASN A 100 42.33 -34.32 -20.09
CA ASN A 100 43.26 -33.79 -21.08
C ASN A 100 42.81 -32.40 -21.60
N SER A 101 41.53 -32.24 -21.91
CA SER A 101 41.00 -30.95 -22.38
C SER A 101 41.08 -29.87 -21.30
N VAL A 102 40.65 -30.19 -20.08
CA VAL A 102 40.64 -29.24 -18.95
C VAL A 102 42.05 -28.82 -18.57
N VAL A 103 43.01 -29.75 -18.48
CA VAL A 103 44.42 -29.42 -18.20
C VAL A 103 44.99 -28.56 -19.32
N SER A 104 44.85 -28.95 -20.59
CA SER A 104 45.38 -28.16 -21.72
C SER A 104 44.78 -26.75 -21.80
N LEU A 105 43.51 -26.57 -21.45
CA LEU A 105 42.85 -25.27 -21.41
C LEU A 105 43.20 -24.46 -20.16
N SER A 106 43.61 -25.09 -19.06
CA SER A 106 43.95 -24.37 -17.82
C SER A 106 45.40 -23.88 -17.80
N TRP A 107 46.30 -24.47 -18.60
CA TRP A 107 47.72 -24.10 -18.65
C TRP A 107 48.10 -23.38 -19.95
N ARG A 108 47.25 -22.43 -20.37
CA ARG A 108 47.43 -21.67 -21.61
C ARG A 108 48.55 -20.63 -21.46
N ILE A 109 49.35 -20.47 -22.51
CA ILE A 109 50.47 -19.51 -22.56
C ILE A 109 50.03 -18.29 -23.38
N ALA A 110 50.05 -17.10 -22.78
CA ALA A 110 49.66 -15.87 -23.48
C ALA A 110 50.79 -15.26 -24.36
N ASN A 111 52.07 -15.34 -23.94
CA ASN A 111 53.18 -14.58 -24.55
C ASN A 111 54.49 -15.37 -24.77
N GLY A 112 54.45 -16.71 -24.85
CA GLY A 112 55.62 -17.55 -25.13
C GLY A 112 56.60 -17.77 -23.96
N THR A 113 56.36 -17.18 -22.79
CA THR A 113 57.06 -17.51 -21.54
C THR A 113 56.29 -18.58 -20.76
N PRO A 114 56.94 -19.63 -20.21
CA PRO A 114 56.27 -20.60 -19.36
C PRO A 114 55.76 -19.90 -18.09
N THR A 115 54.44 -19.79 -17.94
CA THR A 115 53.82 -19.31 -16.71
C THR A 115 53.49 -20.49 -15.81
N ASP A 116 53.93 -20.40 -14.55
CA ASP A 116 53.67 -21.39 -13.47
C ASP A 116 52.23 -21.26 -12.91
N VAL A 117 51.32 -20.63 -13.65
CA VAL A 117 49.99 -20.18 -13.19
C VAL A 117 48.89 -20.94 -13.90
N CYS A 118 47.93 -21.48 -13.14
CA CYS A 118 46.77 -22.21 -13.66
C CYS A 118 45.59 -21.26 -13.89
N HIS A 119 45.18 -21.12 -15.14
CA HIS A 119 44.16 -20.19 -15.64
C HIS A 119 42.77 -20.84 -15.79
N TRP A 120 42.31 -21.58 -14.76
CA TRP A 120 41.01 -22.27 -14.81
C TRP A 120 39.83 -21.46 -14.26
N ALA A 121 40.11 -20.55 -13.31
CA ALA A 121 39.16 -19.63 -12.68
C ALA A 121 39.87 -18.30 -12.39
N ASP A 122 40.32 -17.64 -13.45
CA ASP A 122 41.01 -16.34 -13.40
C ASP A 122 40.29 -15.25 -14.20
N GLY A 123 39.17 -15.60 -14.85
CA GLY A 123 38.29 -14.64 -15.50
C GLY A 123 37.41 -13.92 -14.50
N PHE A 124 37.41 -12.59 -14.57
CA PHE A 124 36.71 -11.72 -13.62
C PHE A 124 35.22 -12.09 -13.39
N PRO A 125 34.39 -12.38 -14.41
CA PRO A 125 32.98 -12.68 -14.20
C PRO A 125 32.71 -13.94 -13.38
N LEU A 126 33.47 -15.02 -13.60
CA LEU A 126 33.33 -16.26 -12.85
C LEU A 126 33.88 -16.09 -11.43
N ASN A 127 35.01 -15.41 -11.27
CA ASN A 127 35.68 -15.27 -9.99
C ASN A 127 34.88 -14.46 -8.99
N VAL A 128 34.21 -13.40 -9.46
CA VAL A 128 33.28 -12.63 -8.64
C VAL A 128 32.08 -13.48 -8.22
N HIS A 129 31.52 -14.29 -9.12
CA HIS A 129 30.42 -15.20 -8.75
C HIS A 129 30.85 -16.23 -7.70
N LEU A 130 32.00 -16.88 -7.90
CA LEU A 130 32.53 -17.84 -6.92
C LEU A 130 32.80 -17.19 -5.57
N HIS A 131 33.28 -15.94 -5.56
CA HIS A 131 33.51 -15.18 -4.34
C HIS A 131 32.22 -14.76 -3.64
N ILE A 132 31.18 -14.38 -4.39
CA ILE A 132 29.83 -14.10 -3.86
C ILE A 132 29.22 -15.36 -3.25
N ASP A 133 29.29 -16.50 -3.93
CA ASP A 133 28.77 -17.78 -3.41
C ASP A 133 29.50 -18.19 -2.11
N LEU A 134 30.80 -17.92 -2.01
CA LEU A 134 31.56 -18.11 -0.78
C LEU A 134 31.05 -17.19 0.33
N LEU A 135 30.83 -15.91 0.06
CA LEU A 135 30.32 -14.98 1.07
C LEU A 135 28.90 -15.32 1.53
N GLN A 136 28.05 -15.79 0.61
CA GLN A 136 26.72 -16.28 0.95
C GLN A 136 26.75 -17.49 1.90
N SER A 137 27.83 -18.28 1.89
CA SER A 137 28.00 -19.41 2.82
C SER A 137 28.23 -19.01 4.27
N ILE A 138 28.41 -17.71 4.55
CA ILE A 138 28.52 -17.15 5.91
C ILE A 138 27.15 -17.07 6.59
N PHE A 139 26.06 -17.08 5.83
CA PHE A 139 24.70 -16.96 6.35
C PHE A 139 24.07 -18.34 6.60
N ASP A 140 23.13 -18.42 7.56
CA ASP A 140 22.39 -19.67 7.81
C ASP A 140 21.50 -20.01 6.61
N PHE A 141 21.52 -21.27 6.19
CA PHE A 141 20.74 -21.75 5.04
C PHE A 141 19.21 -21.71 5.25
N ARG A 142 18.75 -21.59 6.51
CA ARG A 142 17.33 -21.45 6.88
C ARG A 142 16.91 -19.99 7.05
N ASP A 143 17.86 -19.11 7.37
CA ASP A 143 17.62 -17.68 7.56
C ASP A 143 18.84 -16.89 7.08
N GLU A 144 18.74 -16.38 5.84
CA GLU A 144 19.80 -15.60 5.17
C GLU A 144 20.14 -14.27 5.88
N THR A 145 19.41 -13.92 6.95
CA THR A 145 19.69 -12.73 7.78
C THR A 145 20.54 -13.05 9.00
N LEU A 146 20.69 -14.33 9.35
CA LEU A 146 21.51 -14.79 10.47
C LEU A 146 22.88 -15.22 9.97
N VAL A 147 23.89 -14.80 10.71
CA VAL A 147 25.30 -15.01 10.40
C VAL A 147 25.81 -16.17 11.25
N LEU A 148 26.59 -17.09 10.69
CA LEU A 148 27.14 -18.25 11.40
C LEU A 148 28.11 -17.83 12.53
N ASP A 149 28.20 -18.60 13.61
CA ASP A 149 29.05 -18.25 14.75
C ASP A 149 30.56 -18.22 14.39
N GLU A 150 30.98 -18.96 13.36
CA GLU A 150 32.38 -19.06 12.92
C GLU A 150 32.78 -18.12 11.76
N VAL A 151 32.10 -16.98 11.61
CA VAL A 151 32.35 -16.00 10.52
C VAL A 151 33.80 -15.60 10.38
N ASP A 152 34.46 -15.26 11.47
CA ASP A 152 35.84 -14.77 11.42
C ASP A 152 36.78 -15.84 10.86
N GLU A 153 36.55 -17.11 11.21
CA GLU A 153 37.32 -18.23 10.67
C GLU A 153 37.00 -18.47 9.18
N LEU A 154 35.74 -18.36 8.77
CA LEU A 154 35.31 -18.49 7.38
C LEU A 154 35.88 -17.36 6.49
N LEU A 155 35.88 -16.12 6.98
CA LEU A 155 36.45 -14.97 6.28
C LEU A 155 37.97 -15.10 6.16
N GLU A 156 38.66 -15.59 7.19
CA GLU A 156 40.10 -15.88 7.11
C GLU A 156 40.42 -17.02 6.12
N LEU A 157 39.52 -18.00 5.97
CA LEU A 157 39.65 -19.03 4.94
C LEU A 157 39.40 -18.48 3.54
N MET A 158 38.42 -17.59 3.36
CA MET A 158 38.14 -16.94 2.07
C MET A 158 39.26 -15.98 1.66
N LYS A 159 39.92 -15.29 2.61
CA LYS A 159 41.11 -14.48 2.31
C LYS A 159 42.22 -15.30 1.65
N LYS A 160 42.34 -16.59 1.99
CA LYS A 160 43.33 -17.48 1.36
C LYS A 160 42.99 -17.84 -0.09
N THR A 161 41.75 -17.66 -0.54
CA THR A 161 41.35 -17.91 -1.93
C THR A 161 41.51 -16.67 -2.82
N TRP A 162 41.82 -15.51 -2.25
CA TRP A 162 41.94 -14.24 -2.98
C TRP A 162 42.98 -14.28 -4.11
N SER A 163 44.16 -14.87 -3.87
CA SER A 163 45.19 -14.98 -4.92
C SER A 163 44.75 -15.88 -6.08
N THR A 164 43.96 -16.92 -5.78
CA THR A 164 43.47 -17.88 -6.79
C THR A 164 42.31 -17.29 -7.59
N LEU A 165 41.43 -16.51 -6.96
CA LEU A 165 40.28 -15.86 -7.59
C LEU A 165 40.60 -14.45 -8.11
N GLY A 166 41.81 -13.94 -7.96
CA GLY A 166 42.16 -12.57 -8.34
C GLY A 166 41.35 -11.49 -7.60
N ILE A 167 40.86 -11.81 -6.38
CA ILE A 167 40.07 -10.89 -5.55
C ILE A 167 41.03 -10.06 -4.70
N ASN A 168 40.81 -8.75 -4.63
CA ASN A 168 41.56 -7.86 -3.75
C ASN A 168 40.61 -7.24 -2.70
N ARG A 169 41.20 -6.58 -1.69
CA ARG A 169 40.43 -5.97 -0.60
C ARG A 169 39.33 -5.01 -1.10
N PRO A 170 39.56 -4.13 -2.10
CA PRO A 170 38.48 -3.35 -2.71
C PRO A 170 37.31 -4.19 -3.23
N ILE A 171 37.57 -5.26 -3.98
CA ILE A 171 36.53 -6.14 -4.53
C ILE A 171 35.78 -6.88 -3.41
N HIS A 172 36.48 -7.35 -2.38
CA HIS A 172 35.85 -7.99 -1.22
C HIS A 172 35.02 -7.01 -0.38
N ASN A 173 35.51 -5.78 -0.16
CA ASN A 173 34.80 -4.75 0.59
C ASN A 173 33.52 -4.28 -0.10
N MET A 174 33.32 -4.58 -1.38
CA MET A 174 32.04 -4.35 -2.05
C MET A 174 30.93 -5.30 -1.57
N SER A 175 31.16 -6.29 -0.70
CA SER A 175 30.25 -7.46 -0.61
C SER A 175 29.69 -7.91 0.74
N PRO A 176 29.91 -7.27 1.91
CA PRO A 176 29.02 -7.50 3.05
C PRO A 176 28.52 -6.22 3.74
N ASP A 177 28.56 -5.10 3.03
CA ASP A 177 27.80 -3.89 3.36
C ASP A 177 27.52 -3.10 2.07
N LEU A 178 27.05 -3.82 1.04
CA LEU A 178 27.03 -3.37 -0.36
C LEU A 178 26.34 -2.01 -0.54
N LEU A 179 25.32 -1.68 0.26
CA LEU A 179 24.67 -0.37 0.22
C LEU A 179 25.50 0.74 0.85
N CYS A 180 26.12 0.50 2.01
CA CYS A 180 27.03 1.45 2.65
C CYS A 180 28.28 1.67 1.80
N ALA A 181 28.89 0.59 1.30
CA ALA A 181 30.04 0.64 0.40
C ALA A 181 29.69 1.32 -0.92
N ALA A 182 28.54 1.01 -1.53
CA ALA A 182 28.06 1.70 -2.73
C ALA A 182 27.82 3.19 -2.47
N HIS A 183 27.27 3.56 -1.30
CA HIS A 183 27.09 4.94 -0.90
C HIS A 183 28.43 5.68 -0.75
N THR A 184 29.42 5.08 -0.09
CA THR A 184 30.77 5.65 0.05
C THR A 184 31.48 5.80 -1.30
N ILE A 185 31.43 4.76 -2.14
CA ILE A 185 32.01 4.80 -3.49
C ILE A 185 31.31 5.85 -4.36
N LEU A 186 29.99 6.00 -4.25
CA LEU A 186 29.24 7.04 -4.95
C LEU A 186 29.60 8.44 -4.49
N ALA A 187 29.86 8.65 -3.20
CA ALA A 187 30.33 9.93 -2.69
C ALA A 187 31.73 10.28 -3.26
N GLU A 188 32.62 9.29 -3.37
CA GLU A 188 33.93 9.46 -4.03
C GLU A 188 33.77 9.74 -5.53
N LEU A 189 32.90 9.00 -6.22
CA LEU A 189 32.59 9.21 -7.64
C LEU A 189 31.95 10.59 -7.89
N ALA A 190 31.13 11.10 -6.97
CA ALA A 190 30.56 12.45 -7.05
C ALA A 190 31.66 13.53 -7.01
N ASN A 191 32.67 13.36 -6.15
CA ASN A 191 33.83 14.26 -6.11
C ASN A 191 34.67 14.15 -7.38
N ASP A 192 34.74 12.94 -7.94
CA ASP A 192 35.53 12.62 -9.10
C ASP A 192 34.89 13.04 -10.43
N ALA A 193 33.56 13.05 -10.52
CA ALA A 193 32.76 13.49 -11.66
C ALA A 193 32.89 15.01 -11.92
N LYS A 194 33.14 15.80 -10.87
CA LYS A 194 33.36 17.26 -10.95
C LYS A 194 34.69 17.69 -11.60
N LYS A 195 35.56 16.74 -11.96
CA LYS A 195 36.87 17.03 -12.56
C LYS A 195 36.72 17.23 -14.09
N PRO A 196 37.28 18.30 -14.69
CA PRO A 196 37.00 18.70 -16.08
C PRO A 196 37.63 17.80 -17.17
N ASP A 197 38.51 16.84 -16.82
CA ASP A 197 39.32 16.05 -17.75
C ASP A 197 38.90 14.56 -17.82
N ARG A 198 37.61 14.28 -18.05
CA ARG A 198 37.07 12.90 -18.07
C ARG A 198 36.71 12.43 -19.47
N GLU A 199 37.05 11.18 -19.79
CA GLU A 199 36.70 10.53 -21.06
C GLU A 199 35.17 10.39 -21.22
N ALA A 200 34.64 10.75 -22.39
CA ALA A 200 33.19 10.71 -22.66
C ALA A 200 32.55 9.32 -22.50
N ILE A 201 33.34 8.25 -22.70
CA ILE A 201 32.88 6.86 -22.51
C ILE A 201 32.68 6.57 -21.02
N TYR A 202 33.61 7.00 -20.16
CA TYR A 202 33.50 6.85 -18.71
C TYR A 202 32.25 7.58 -18.17
N VAL A 203 32.00 8.82 -18.61
CA VAL A 203 30.83 9.60 -18.19
C VAL A 203 29.52 8.91 -18.60
N ARG A 204 29.44 8.37 -19.82
CA ARG A 204 28.26 7.64 -20.29
C ARG A 204 28.02 6.33 -19.52
N MET A 205 29.08 5.57 -19.23
CA MET A 205 28.95 4.33 -18.45
C MET A 205 28.54 4.63 -17.02
N LEU A 206 29.16 5.65 -16.40
CA LEU A 206 28.81 6.10 -15.06
C LEU A 206 27.34 6.54 -14.98
N ALA A 207 26.86 7.37 -15.92
CA ALA A 207 25.47 7.79 -15.99
C ALA A 207 24.50 6.59 -16.13
N SER A 208 24.83 5.60 -16.96
CA SER A 208 23.99 4.40 -17.11
C SER A 208 23.90 3.57 -15.83
N VAL A 209 25.01 3.45 -15.09
CA VAL A 209 25.07 2.73 -13.81
C VAL A 209 24.28 3.48 -12.75
N LEU A 210 24.49 4.80 -12.63
CA LEU A 210 23.76 5.67 -11.70
C LEU A 210 22.26 5.64 -11.94
N ALA A 211 21.81 5.70 -13.19
CA ALA A 211 20.40 5.65 -13.53
C ALA A 211 19.77 4.30 -13.14
N SER A 212 20.53 3.20 -13.29
CA SER A 212 20.08 1.87 -12.87
C SER A 212 20.01 1.77 -11.34
N MET A 213 20.98 2.32 -10.62
CA MET A 213 20.99 2.36 -9.15
C MET A 213 19.87 3.23 -8.60
N GLN A 214 19.64 4.41 -9.18
CA GLN A 214 18.54 5.31 -8.83
C GLN A 214 17.20 4.61 -9.06
N GLY A 215 16.96 4.07 -10.26
CA GLY A 215 15.71 3.38 -10.56
C GLY A 215 15.44 2.16 -9.67
N TRP A 216 16.49 1.42 -9.29
CA TRP A 216 16.36 0.34 -8.30
C TRP A 216 15.99 0.86 -6.90
N ALA A 217 16.65 1.91 -6.43
CA ALA A 217 16.41 2.48 -5.12
C ALA A 217 15.01 3.12 -5.02
N GLU A 218 14.61 3.91 -6.02
CA GLU A 218 13.27 4.51 -6.12
C GLU A 218 12.17 3.43 -6.13
N LYS A 219 12.34 2.35 -6.91
CA LYS A 219 11.35 1.27 -6.96
C LYS A 219 11.16 0.58 -5.60
N ARG A 220 12.24 0.43 -4.81
CA ARG A 220 12.14 -0.13 -3.46
C ARG A 220 11.59 0.86 -2.45
N LEU A 221 11.97 2.13 -2.53
CA LEU A 221 11.42 3.19 -1.69
C LEU A 221 9.93 3.45 -1.97
N LEU A 222 9.46 3.26 -3.21
CA LEU A 222 8.04 3.43 -3.56
C LEU A 222 7.14 2.37 -2.91
N ARG A 223 7.67 1.17 -2.68
CA ARG A 223 6.96 0.04 -2.06
C ARG A 223 7.66 -0.42 -0.79
N TYR A 224 8.13 0.55 0.00
CA TYR A 224 8.96 0.26 1.17
C TYR A 224 8.22 -0.63 2.20
N HIS A 225 6.90 -0.53 2.30
CA HIS A 225 6.08 -1.41 3.11
C HIS A 225 6.18 -2.90 2.74
N ASP A 226 6.40 -3.22 1.45
CA ASP A 226 6.50 -4.60 0.94
C ASP A 226 7.91 -5.18 1.15
N TYR A 227 8.95 -4.34 1.04
CA TYR A 227 10.34 -4.78 1.05
C TYR A 227 10.99 -4.73 2.44
N PHE A 228 10.55 -3.83 3.31
CA PHE A 228 11.20 -3.60 4.59
C PHE A 228 10.30 -4.04 5.75
N HIS A 229 10.76 -5.06 6.46
CA HIS A 229 10.14 -5.55 7.69
C HIS A 229 10.91 -5.08 8.92
N ARG A 230 10.42 -5.42 10.13
CA ARG A 230 10.94 -4.90 11.42
C ARG A 230 12.45 -5.09 11.61
N GLY A 231 13.05 -6.09 10.97
CA GLY A 231 14.50 -6.34 11.00
C GLY A 231 15.31 -5.61 9.93
N THR A 232 14.66 -5.14 8.86
CA THR A 232 15.33 -4.54 7.69
C THR A 232 15.00 -3.06 7.48
N VAL A 233 14.14 -2.43 8.30
CA VAL A 233 13.79 -1.00 8.19
C VAL A 233 15.02 -0.10 8.20
N GLY A 234 16.05 -0.44 8.99
CA GLY A 234 17.31 0.32 9.04
C GLY A 234 18.02 0.44 7.68
N GLN A 235 17.74 -0.44 6.72
CA GLN A 235 18.31 -0.36 5.37
C GLN A 235 17.83 0.88 4.60
N ILE A 236 16.66 1.45 4.96
CA ILE A 236 16.17 2.71 4.40
C ILE A 236 17.16 3.86 4.66
N GLU A 237 17.85 3.83 5.81
CA GLU A 237 18.87 4.85 6.17
C GLU A 237 20.02 4.90 5.17
N ASN A 238 20.32 3.79 4.48
CA ASN A 238 21.38 3.71 3.48
C ASN A 238 20.83 3.88 2.05
N LEU A 239 19.61 3.39 1.81
CA LEU A 239 18.98 3.41 0.48
C LEU A 239 18.59 4.82 0.03
N LEU A 240 18.06 5.63 0.95
CA LEU A 240 17.64 7.00 0.63
C LEU A 240 18.84 7.91 0.27
N PRO A 241 19.94 7.95 1.04
CA PRO A 241 21.14 8.66 0.62
C PRO A 241 21.72 8.17 -0.72
N LEU A 242 21.66 6.86 -0.99
CA LEU A 242 22.12 6.28 -2.25
C LEU A 242 21.33 6.86 -3.44
N ALA A 243 19.99 6.89 -3.33
CA ALA A 243 19.11 7.45 -4.35
C ALA A 243 19.38 8.95 -4.56
N LEU A 244 19.50 9.71 -3.47
CA LEU A 244 19.76 11.15 -3.51
C LEU A 244 21.13 11.47 -4.12
N LEU A 245 22.19 10.72 -3.77
CA LEU A 245 23.51 10.90 -4.38
C LEU A 245 23.51 10.54 -5.86
N ALA A 246 22.87 9.43 -6.25
CA ALA A 246 22.78 9.03 -7.65
C ALA A 246 22.05 10.09 -8.48
N SER A 247 20.93 10.61 -7.98
CA SER A 247 20.17 11.70 -8.60
C SER A 247 20.99 12.99 -8.71
N LYS A 248 21.74 13.36 -7.66
CA LYS A 248 22.62 14.53 -7.66
C LYS A 248 23.71 14.44 -8.72
N ILE A 249 24.33 13.27 -8.90
CA ILE A 249 25.40 13.08 -9.89
C ILE A 249 24.84 13.06 -11.32
N LEU A 250 23.63 12.53 -11.51
CA LEU A 250 22.94 12.54 -12.82
C LEU A 250 22.41 13.92 -13.21
N GLY A 251 22.17 14.79 -12.22
CA GLY A 251 21.54 16.10 -12.36
C GLY A 251 22.48 17.31 -12.29
N GLU A 252 23.79 17.16 -12.49
CA GLU A 252 24.71 18.31 -12.63
C GLU A 252 24.50 19.06 -13.96
N ASP A 253 23.36 19.77 -14.00
CA ASP A 253 23.17 21.10 -14.60
C ASP A 253 22.25 21.94 -13.66
N VAL A 254 22.38 21.76 -12.34
CA VAL A 254 21.81 22.70 -11.35
C VAL A 254 22.90 23.08 -10.36
N SER A 255 23.34 24.33 -10.47
CA SER A 255 24.31 24.98 -9.60
C SER A 255 23.93 24.87 -8.11
N ILE A 256 24.65 24.06 -7.36
CA ILE A 256 24.68 24.14 -5.89
C ILE A 256 25.95 24.89 -5.53
N THR A 257 25.85 26.22 -5.51
CA THR A 257 26.78 27.04 -4.74
C THR A 257 26.55 26.78 -3.26
N GLU A 258 27.61 26.38 -2.56
CA GLU A 258 27.68 26.45 -1.10
C GLU A 258 27.35 27.87 -0.64
N GLY A 259 26.31 28.00 0.17
CA GLY A 259 25.96 29.24 0.86
C GLY A 259 24.46 29.46 0.92
N GLY A 260 23.89 29.33 2.11
CA GLY A 260 22.55 29.82 2.41
C GLY A 260 21.51 28.72 2.58
N LEU A 261 21.31 28.31 3.83
CA LEU A 261 20.05 27.80 4.32
C LEU A 261 19.00 28.93 4.21
N GLU A 262 18.46 29.17 3.02
CA GLU A 262 17.28 30.03 2.84
C GLU A 262 16.25 29.32 1.95
N ARG A 263 15.25 28.79 2.64
CA ARG A 263 13.82 28.86 2.29
C ARG A 263 13.52 29.01 0.78
N GLY A 264 13.38 27.89 0.11
CA GLY A 264 12.84 27.82 -1.24
C GLY A 264 12.53 26.37 -1.61
N ASP A 265 11.29 25.96 -1.35
CA ASP A 265 10.55 24.85 -1.97
C ASP A 265 11.39 23.81 -2.71
N THR A 266 12.17 23.01 -1.98
CA THR A 266 12.49 21.66 -2.46
C THR A 266 11.33 20.78 -2.05
N LYS A 267 10.21 20.95 -2.75
CA LYS A 267 9.15 19.95 -2.78
C LYS A 267 9.77 18.75 -3.48
N VAL A 268 10.49 17.92 -2.73
CA VAL A 268 10.64 16.51 -3.07
C VAL A 268 9.21 16.01 -3.05
N VAL A 269 8.53 16.15 -4.17
CA VAL A 269 7.37 15.35 -4.50
C VAL A 269 7.96 13.95 -4.59
N MET A 270 8.09 13.32 -3.42
CA MET A 270 8.00 11.88 -3.31
C MET A 270 6.65 11.60 -3.95
N ASP A 271 6.70 11.26 -5.24
CA ASP A 271 5.52 10.91 -6.02
C ASP A 271 4.94 9.70 -5.28
N SER A 272 3.97 10.00 -4.42
CA SER A 272 3.34 9.11 -3.47
C SER A 272 2.37 8.21 -4.22
N THR A 273 2.89 7.59 -5.28
CA THR A 273 2.23 6.58 -6.08
C THR A 273 2.20 5.26 -5.33
N GLY A 274 3.01 5.10 -4.27
CA GLY A 274 2.88 4.03 -3.28
C GLY A 274 1.61 4.15 -2.45
N ASP A 275 1.22 5.37 -2.05
CA ASP A 275 -0.03 5.62 -1.33
C ASP A 275 -1.27 5.62 -2.23
N ARG A 276 -1.09 5.55 -3.55
CA ARG A 276 -2.20 5.22 -4.46
C ARG A 276 -2.71 3.79 -4.31
N GLN A 277 -2.06 2.89 -3.55
CA GLN A 277 -2.69 1.59 -3.26
C GLN A 277 -4.01 1.71 -2.48
N ILE A 278 -4.20 2.80 -1.73
CA ILE A 278 -5.49 3.08 -1.07
C ILE A 278 -6.56 3.46 -2.12
N ILE A 279 -6.14 4.05 -3.25
CA ILE A 279 -7.02 4.53 -4.32
C ILE A 279 -7.21 3.46 -5.42
N GLU A 280 -6.21 2.61 -5.70
CA GLU A 280 -6.32 1.49 -6.66
C GLU A 280 -7.16 0.33 -6.11
N ASN A 281 -7.31 0.23 -4.78
CA ASN A 281 -8.28 -0.67 -4.14
C ASN A 281 -9.69 -0.07 -4.02
N GLY A 282 -9.91 1.14 -4.56
CA GLY A 282 -11.23 1.80 -4.66
C GLY A 282 -12.23 1.11 -5.59
N ASN A 283 -11.85 -0.01 -6.24
CA ASN A 283 -12.79 -1.01 -6.72
C ASN A 283 -13.15 -1.95 -5.57
N LEU A 284 -13.93 -1.46 -4.61
CA LEU A 284 -14.31 -2.17 -3.41
C LEU A 284 -15.20 -3.38 -3.74
N ARG A 285 -14.55 -4.54 -3.90
CA ARG A 285 -15.08 -5.81 -3.38
C ARG A 285 -14.27 -6.12 -2.13
N THR A 286 -14.57 -5.42 -1.05
CA THR A 286 -14.10 -5.77 0.28
C THR A 286 -14.94 -6.93 0.78
N GLU A 287 -14.32 -8.10 0.82
CA GLU A 287 -14.87 -9.29 1.45
C GLU A 287 -14.57 -9.23 2.96
N ASP A 288 -15.55 -9.55 3.81
CA ASP A 288 -15.31 -9.83 5.23
C ASP A 288 -14.29 -11.00 5.36
N SER A 289 -13.71 -11.18 6.55
CA SER A 289 -13.00 -12.39 6.98
C SER A 289 -13.71 -13.72 6.64
N ASP A 290 -15.04 -13.69 6.42
CA ASP A 290 -15.88 -14.81 5.98
C ASP A 290 -16.24 -14.80 4.47
N GLY A 291 -15.69 -13.90 3.64
CA GLY A 291 -15.88 -13.89 2.18
C GLY A 291 -17.14 -13.18 1.66
N ASN A 292 -17.86 -12.44 2.52
CA ASN A 292 -19.10 -11.75 2.13
C ASN A 292 -18.84 -10.32 1.64
N ASP A 293 -19.54 -9.92 0.57
CA ASP A 293 -19.54 -8.56 0.02
C ASP A 293 -20.07 -7.56 1.05
N LEU A 294 -19.21 -6.68 1.54
CA LEU A 294 -19.52 -5.71 2.61
C LEU A 294 -20.41 -4.55 2.13
N GLY A 295 -20.69 -4.46 0.83
CA GLY A 295 -21.38 -3.33 0.22
C GLY A 295 -20.60 -2.02 0.36
N GLU A 296 -21.07 -0.94 -0.25
CA GLU A 296 -20.37 0.36 -0.28
C GLU A 296 -20.13 0.94 1.13
N THR A 297 -21.13 0.87 2.01
CA THR A 297 -21.01 1.36 3.40
C THR A 297 -19.99 0.56 4.21
N GLY A 298 -20.08 -0.77 4.19
CA GLY A 298 -19.16 -1.64 4.94
C GLY A 298 -17.72 -1.51 4.45
N ALA A 299 -17.56 -1.32 3.14
CA ALA A 299 -16.28 -1.04 2.51
C ALA A 299 -15.64 0.27 3.01
N LEU A 300 -16.41 1.36 3.13
CA LEU A 300 -15.91 2.62 3.70
C LEU A 300 -15.58 2.53 5.20
N LEU A 301 -16.37 1.77 5.98
CA LEU A 301 -16.09 1.56 7.40
C LEU A 301 -14.79 0.78 7.60
N GLN A 302 -14.58 -0.25 6.79
CA GLN A 302 -13.36 -1.06 6.79
C GLN A 302 -12.16 -0.23 6.32
N LEU A 303 -12.31 0.56 5.25
CA LEU A 303 -11.26 1.45 4.76
C LEU A 303 -10.80 2.45 5.84
N ALA A 304 -11.74 3.01 6.62
CA ALA A 304 -11.39 3.91 7.72
C ALA A 304 -10.54 3.20 8.79
N LYS A 305 -10.82 1.93 9.08
CA LYS A 305 -10.05 1.10 10.01
C LYS A 305 -8.66 0.78 9.46
N GLU A 306 -8.57 0.41 8.20
CA GLU A 306 -7.29 0.11 7.56
C GLU A 306 -6.40 1.36 7.47
N ALA A 307 -6.97 2.53 7.20
CA ALA A 307 -6.24 3.80 7.22
C ALA A 307 -5.68 4.11 8.61
N GLU A 308 -6.45 3.87 9.67
CA GLU A 308 -6.00 4.01 11.06
C GLU A 308 -4.86 3.04 11.40
N ASP A 309 -5.05 1.75 11.10
CA ASP A 309 -4.05 0.71 11.35
C ASP A 309 -2.76 0.93 10.54
N LEU A 310 -2.87 1.45 9.32
CA LEU A 310 -1.72 1.79 8.48
C LEU A 310 -0.97 3.00 9.03
N ALA A 311 -1.68 4.05 9.45
CA ALA A 311 -1.08 5.23 10.08
C ALA A 311 -0.31 4.87 11.36
N LEU A 312 -0.88 3.99 12.20
CA LEU A 312 -0.21 3.49 13.40
C LEU A 312 1.06 2.70 13.06
N ARG A 313 0.97 1.79 12.09
CA ARG A 313 2.14 1.02 11.63
C ARG A 313 3.23 1.92 11.06
N GLU A 314 2.86 2.95 10.32
CA GLU A 314 3.81 3.91 9.73
C GLU A 314 4.55 4.71 10.82
N ARG A 315 3.79 5.17 11.81
CA ARG A 315 4.32 5.87 12.99
C ARG A 315 5.29 5.01 13.80
N GLU A 316 4.97 3.73 14.00
CA GLU A 316 5.78 2.84 14.84
C GLU A 316 7.00 2.29 14.12
N ARG A 317 6.85 1.94 12.83
CA ARG A 317 7.84 1.14 12.12
C ARG A 317 8.82 1.98 11.31
N PHE A 318 8.33 2.95 10.55
CA PHE A 318 9.13 3.65 9.55
C PHE A 318 9.51 5.07 9.97
N SER A 319 8.61 5.74 10.69
CA SER A 319 8.85 7.10 11.17
C SER A 319 10.13 7.27 11.99
N PRO A 320 10.56 6.35 12.89
CA PRO A 320 11.82 6.50 13.60
C PRO A 320 13.05 6.61 12.69
N VAL A 321 13.03 5.92 11.55
CA VAL A 321 14.10 5.94 10.54
C VAL A 321 13.99 7.18 9.65
N LEU A 322 12.78 7.53 9.24
CA LEU A 322 12.51 8.69 8.38
C LEU A 322 12.66 10.04 9.09
N LYS A 323 12.55 10.08 10.42
CA LYS A 323 12.73 11.30 11.24
C LYS A 323 14.08 11.98 11.06
N ARG A 324 15.11 11.22 10.68
CA ARG A 324 16.43 11.77 10.35
C ARG A 324 16.43 12.63 9.08
N TRP A 325 15.44 12.45 8.22
CA TRP A 325 15.31 13.12 6.93
C TRP A 325 14.18 14.16 6.93
N HIS A 326 13.11 13.88 7.66
CA HIS A 326 11.97 14.79 7.81
C HIS A 326 11.48 14.82 9.26
N SER A 327 11.51 16.00 9.89
CA SER A 327 11.22 16.15 11.32
C SER A 327 9.82 15.70 11.73
N ILE A 328 8.86 15.75 10.81
CA ILE A 328 7.46 15.34 11.01
C ILE A 328 7.10 14.20 10.02
N ALA A 329 7.92 13.16 9.94
CA ALA A 329 7.73 12.06 8.98
C ALA A 329 6.40 11.32 9.17
N ALA A 330 5.99 11.04 10.40
CA ALA A 330 4.72 10.34 10.66
C ALA A 330 3.53 11.24 10.32
N GLY A 331 3.66 12.55 10.58
CA GLY A 331 2.63 13.52 10.25
C GLY A 331 2.39 13.62 8.75
N VAL A 332 3.43 13.60 7.92
CA VAL A 332 3.28 13.62 6.44
C VAL A 332 2.45 12.43 5.96
N ALA A 333 2.81 11.20 6.35
CA ALA A 333 2.05 10.02 5.95
C ALA A 333 0.60 10.05 6.48
N THR A 334 0.42 10.54 7.71
CA THR A 334 -0.91 10.71 8.32
C THR A 334 -1.80 11.67 7.53
N VAL A 335 -1.25 12.78 7.03
CA VAL A 335 -1.97 13.70 6.14
C VAL A 335 -2.36 13.01 4.84
N THR A 336 -1.47 12.18 4.26
CA THR A 336 -1.79 11.43 3.05
C THR A 336 -2.94 10.46 3.27
N PHE A 337 -2.94 9.70 4.37
CA PHE A 337 -4.06 8.80 4.71
C PHE A 337 -5.37 9.55 4.93
N HIS A 338 -5.32 10.69 5.60
CA HIS A 338 -6.48 11.57 5.79
C HIS A 338 -7.05 12.06 4.45
N GLN A 339 -6.20 12.51 3.54
CA GLN A 339 -6.62 13.00 2.22
C GLN A 339 -7.17 11.89 1.33
N CYS A 340 -6.54 10.71 1.32
CA CYS A 340 -7.00 9.55 0.57
C CYS A 340 -8.40 9.11 1.02
N TYR A 341 -8.61 8.93 2.34
CA TYR A 341 -9.93 8.58 2.86
C TYR A 341 -10.95 9.69 2.61
N GLY A 342 -10.57 10.95 2.81
CA GLY A 342 -11.43 12.11 2.56
C GLY A 342 -11.92 12.21 1.12
N ALA A 343 -11.09 11.85 0.14
CA ALA A 343 -11.49 11.80 -1.27
C ALA A 343 -12.58 10.75 -1.54
N VAL A 344 -12.41 9.54 -0.99
CA VAL A 344 -13.39 8.45 -1.11
C VAL A 344 -14.70 8.79 -0.39
N LEU A 345 -14.61 9.34 0.84
CA LEU A 345 -15.76 9.79 1.60
C LEU A 345 -16.56 10.85 0.83
N LYS A 346 -15.88 11.83 0.23
CA LYS A 346 -16.54 12.88 -0.55
C LYS A 346 -17.27 12.32 -1.77
N GLN A 347 -16.70 11.32 -2.45
CA GLN A 347 -17.36 10.64 -3.56
C GLN A 347 -18.62 9.91 -3.08
N TYR A 348 -18.52 9.10 -2.02
CA TYR A 348 -19.65 8.39 -1.43
C TYR A 348 -20.81 9.33 -1.04
N LEU A 349 -20.49 10.47 -0.43
CA LEU A 349 -21.49 11.46 -0.04
C LEU A 349 -22.13 12.20 -1.23
N SER A 350 -21.45 12.26 -2.37
CA SER A 350 -22.02 12.85 -3.60
C SER A 350 -23.03 11.93 -4.29
N GLU A 351 -22.86 10.61 -4.14
CA GLU A 351 -23.75 9.58 -4.69
C GLU A 351 -24.93 9.31 -3.75
N THR A 352 -24.74 9.50 -2.44
CA THR A 352 -25.76 9.25 -1.42
C THR A 352 -26.68 10.46 -1.23
N GLY A 353 -27.77 10.52 -1.98
CA GLY A 353 -28.68 11.68 -1.99
C GLY A 353 -29.47 11.93 -0.70
N THR A 354 -29.80 10.91 0.11
CA THR A 354 -30.63 11.07 1.32
C THR A 354 -29.98 10.35 2.51
N LEU A 355 -30.09 10.94 3.70
CA LEU A 355 -29.52 10.36 4.92
C LEU A 355 -30.14 8.98 5.21
N LYS A 356 -29.31 7.95 5.24
CA LYS A 356 -29.62 6.61 5.76
C LYS A 356 -28.85 6.40 7.05
N ASN A 357 -29.32 5.49 7.91
CA ASN A 357 -28.63 5.14 9.16
C ASN A 357 -27.18 4.71 8.88
N ASP A 358 -26.97 3.88 7.86
CA ASP A 358 -25.66 3.45 7.39
C ASP A 358 -24.69 4.61 7.05
N THR A 359 -25.21 5.70 6.47
CA THR A 359 -24.42 6.89 6.13
C THR A 359 -23.99 7.64 7.39
N VAL A 360 -24.82 7.63 8.43
CA VAL A 360 -24.48 8.21 9.74
C VAL A 360 -23.32 7.45 10.36
N ASP A 361 -23.34 6.11 10.32
CA ASP A 361 -22.26 5.28 10.85
C ASP A 361 -20.92 5.57 10.14
N VAL A 362 -20.94 5.70 8.81
CA VAL A 362 -19.77 6.10 8.01
C VAL A 362 -19.24 7.47 8.44
N LEU A 363 -20.13 8.46 8.56
CA LEU A 363 -19.77 9.82 8.97
C LEU A 363 -19.19 9.86 10.40
N GLN A 364 -19.78 9.13 11.34
CA GLN A 364 -19.25 9.01 12.70
C GLN A 364 -17.88 8.32 12.73
N ARG A 365 -17.70 7.25 11.94
CA ARG A 365 -16.40 6.56 11.82
C ARG A 365 -15.34 7.47 11.20
N ALA A 366 -15.69 8.25 10.18
CA ALA A 366 -14.83 9.26 9.57
C ALA A 366 -14.39 10.32 10.59
N GLY A 367 -15.31 10.81 11.42
CA GLY A 367 -14.99 11.78 12.48
C GLY A 367 -14.07 11.20 13.55
N LYS A 368 -14.22 9.92 13.91
CA LYS A 368 -13.28 9.22 14.81
C LYS A 368 -11.90 9.08 14.18
N LEU A 369 -11.83 8.67 12.91
CA LEU A 369 -10.58 8.56 12.16
C LEU A 369 -9.85 9.91 12.15
N GLU A 370 -10.54 10.98 11.73
CA GLU A 370 -9.96 12.33 11.67
C GLU A 370 -9.35 12.75 13.02
N LYS A 371 -10.07 12.54 14.13
CA LYS A 371 -9.55 12.86 15.48
C LYS A 371 -8.25 12.10 15.80
N VAL A 372 -8.19 10.81 15.48
CA VAL A 372 -6.98 9.99 15.70
C VAL A 372 -5.83 10.48 14.82
N LEU A 373 -6.07 10.73 13.53
CA LEU A 373 -5.06 11.22 12.59
C LEU A 373 -4.52 12.60 13.01
N VAL A 374 -5.40 13.55 13.35
CA VAL A 374 -5.00 14.89 13.82
C VAL A 374 -4.16 14.79 15.10
N GLN A 375 -4.57 13.95 16.05
CA GLN A 375 -3.81 13.73 17.28
C GLN A 375 -2.40 13.20 16.99
N MET A 376 -2.25 12.25 16.05
CA MET A 376 -0.94 11.74 15.64
C MET A 376 -0.05 12.82 15.03
N VAL A 377 -0.59 13.70 14.19
CA VAL A 377 0.17 14.83 13.61
C VAL A 377 0.65 15.78 14.71
N VAL A 378 -0.22 16.11 15.68
CA VAL A 378 0.12 16.99 16.81
C VAL A 378 1.21 16.38 17.71
N GLU A 379 1.14 15.07 17.97
CA GLU A 379 2.16 14.35 18.74
C GLU A 379 3.51 14.33 18.00
N ASP A 380 3.49 14.10 16.68
CA ASP A 380 4.71 14.03 15.88
C ASP A 380 5.39 15.40 15.73
N SER A 381 4.61 16.48 15.78
CA SER A 381 5.10 17.85 15.62
C SER A 381 5.59 18.53 16.90
N ALA A 382 5.51 17.86 18.05
CA ALA A 382 5.87 18.42 19.36
C ALA A 382 7.33 18.93 19.44
N GLY A 383 8.22 18.40 18.60
CA GLY A 383 9.63 18.81 18.50
C GLY A 383 9.97 19.78 17.36
N CYS A 384 8.98 20.29 16.61
CA CYS A 384 9.21 21.16 15.46
C CYS A 384 9.03 22.65 15.78
N ASP A 385 9.83 23.52 15.16
CA ASP A 385 9.81 24.99 15.38
C ASP A 385 8.45 25.63 15.04
N ASP A 386 7.70 25.07 14.08
CA ASP A 386 6.37 25.54 13.70
C ASP A 386 5.24 24.86 14.50
N GLY A 387 5.56 23.90 15.38
CA GLY A 387 4.61 23.07 16.11
C GLY A 387 3.69 22.23 15.23
N GLY A 388 4.06 21.97 13.97
CA GLY A 388 3.25 21.26 12.97
C GLY A 388 2.16 22.09 12.32
N LYS A 389 2.15 23.41 12.52
CA LYS A 389 1.12 24.30 11.97
C LYS A 389 1.03 24.25 10.45
N GLY A 390 2.15 24.02 9.75
CA GLY A 390 2.13 23.85 8.29
C GLY A 390 1.35 22.60 7.88
N ILE A 391 1.69 21.47 8.46
CA ILE A 391 1.13 20.15 8.12
C ILE A 391 -0.34 20.03 8.54
N VAL A 392 -0.70 20.53 9.72
CA VAL A 392 -2.10 20.51 10.19
C VAL A 392 -3.01 21.33 9.27
N ARG A 393 -2.50 22.40 8.62
CA ARG A 393 -3.29 23.19 7.65
C ARG A 393 -3.59 22.43 6.36
N GLU A 394 -2.82 21.40 6.03
CA GLU A 394 -3.07 20.56 4.86
C GLU A 394 -4.19 19.54 5.10
N MET A 395 -4.58 19.32 6.36
CA MET A 395 -5.73 18.50 6.72
C MET A 395 -7.01 19.34 6.68
N ILE A 396 -7.75 19.24 5.58
CA ILE A 396 -9.05 19.89 5.42
C ILE A 396 -10.09 19.09 6.21
N PRO A 397 -10.74 19.65 7.25
CA PRO A 397 -11.68 18.89 8.08
C PRO A 397 -12.77 18.21 7.25
N TYR A 398 -13.19 17.02 7.66
CA TYR A 398 -14.30 16.31 7.03
C TYR A 398 -15.66 16.96 7.29
N GLU A 399 -15.75 17.87 8.27
CA GLU A 399 -16.96 18.60 8.63
C GLU A 399 -18.17 17.70 8.94
N VAL A 400 -17.92 16.55 9.58
CA VAL A 400 -18.93 15.51 9.85
C VAL A 400 -20.24 16.07 10.41
N ASP A 401 -20.17 16.89 11.46
CA ASP A 401 -21.36 17.44 12.12
C ASP A 401 -22.15 18.37 11.19
N SER A 402 -21.45 19.16 10.36
CA SER A 402 -22.09 20.08 9.41
C SER A 402 -22.80 19.32 8.29
N ILE A 403 -22.19 18.22 7.83
CA ILE A 403 -22.75 17.35 6.79
C ILE A 403 -23.99 16.65 7.33
N ILE A 404 -23.92 16.07 8.53
CA ILE A 404 -25.05 15.42 9.19
C ILE A 404 -26.21 16.42 9.34
N LEU A 405 -25.95 17.60 9.89
CA LEU A 405 -26.96 18.63 10.09
C LEU A 405 -27.64 19.04 8.76
N ARG A 406 -26.84 19.26 7.71
CA ARG A 406 -27.35 19.61 6.38
C ARG A 406 -28.23 18.50 5.80
N GLN A 407 -27.80 17.25 5.90
CA GLN A 407 -28.56 16.11 5.39
C GLN A 407 -29.86 15.87 6.16
N LEU A 408 -29.86 16.09 7.49
CA LEU A 408 -31.07 16.04 8.31
C LEU A 408 -32.08 17.12 7.91
N ARG A 409 -31.64 18.36 7.69
CA ARG A 409 -32.53 19.43 7.21
C ARG A 409 -33.14 19.11 5.85
N LEU A 410 -32.35 18.56 4.92
CA LEU A 410 -32.84 18.10 3.62
C LEU A 410 -33.85 16.95 3.76
N TRP A 411 -33.58 16.00 4.66
CA TRP A 411 -34.51 14.92 4.98
C TRP A 411 -35.83 15.44 5.54
N ILE A 412 -35.80 16.40 6.47
CA ILE A 412 -37.00 17.04 7.03
C ILE A 412 -37.79 17.68 5.89
N GLN A 413 -37.13 18.47 5.05
CA GLN A 413 -37.78 19.15 3.93
C GLN A 413 -38.44 18.16 2.96
N GLU A 414 -37.76 17.06 2.64
CA GLU A 414 -38.28 16.00 1.78
C GLU A 414 -39.51 15.30 2.39
N ARG A 415 -39.48 15.02 3.71
CA ARG A 415 -40.63 14.46 4.43
C ARG A 415 -41.84 15.39 4.43
N ILE A 416 -41.61 16.68 4.69
CA ILE A 416 -42.69 17.69 4.63
C ILE A 416 -43.27 17.79 3.21
N ASN A 417 -42.42 17.79 2.18
CA ASN A 417 -42.87 17.81 0.79
C ASN A 417 -43.70 16.58 0.41
N LYS A 418 -43.28 15.38 0.82
CA LYS A 418 -44.10 14.15 0.66
C LYS A 418 -45.45 14.27 1.37
N GLY A 419 -45.47 14.84 2.58
CA GLY A 419 -46.71 15.17 3.28
C GLY A 419 -47.61 16.11 2.46
N LYS A 420 -47.02 17.13 1.81
CA LYS A 420 -47.74 18.05 0.91
C LYS A 420 -48.34 17.32 -0.27
N GLU A 421 -47.56 16.50 -0.96
CA GLU A 421 -48.03 15.71 -2.10
C GLU A 421 -49.17 14.75 -1.72
N CYS A 422 -49.10 14.12 -0.54
CA CYS A 422 -50.14 13.24 -0.04
C CYS A 422 -51.48 13.96 0.14
N TYR A 423 -51.52 15.12 0.82
CA TYR A 423 -52.79 15.83 0.96
C TYR A 423 -53.24 16.48 -0.36
N LEU A 424 -52.33 16.89 -1.24
CA LEU A 424 -52.68 17.42 -2.57
C LEU A 424 -53.32 16.35 -3.46
N ARG A 425 -52.76 15.14 -3.50
CA ARG A 425 -53.40 13.98 -4.15
C ARG A 425 -54.74 13.66 -3.53
N ALA A 426 -54.82 13.69 -2.20
CA ALA A 426 -56.08 13.44 -1.51
C ALA A 426 -57.12 14.52 -1.84
N LYS A 427 -56.71 15.80 -1.92
CA LYS A 427 -57.52 16.92 -2.43
C LYS A 427 -57.99 16.68 -3.86
N GLU A 428 -57.15 16.24 -4.78
CA GLU A 428 -57.56 15.93 -6.16
C GLU A 428 -58.53 14.73 -6.22
N SER A 429 -58.26 13.66 -5.49
CA SER A 429 -59.12 12.47 -5.46
C SER A 429 -60.50 12.74 -4.83
N GLU A 430 -60.57 13.55 -3.78
CA GLU A 430 -61.81 14.00 -3.13
C GLU A 430 -62.55 15.04 -3.99
N LEU A 431 -61.88 15.73 -4.91
CA LEU A 431 -62.48 16.67 -5.85
C LEU A 431 -63.01 16.02 -7.13
N VAL A 432 -62.60 14.80 -7.50
CA VAL A 432 -62.84 14.22 -8.84
C VAL A 432 -64.11 13.35 -8.96
N HIS A 433 -64.97 13.22 -7.95
CA HIS A 433 -66.21 12.41 -8.08
C HIS A 433 -67.53 13.17 -7.95
N TYR A 434 -67.78 14.14 -8.85
CA TYR A 434 -69.01 14.27 -9.67
C TYR A 434 -68.97 15.58 -10.47
N ASN A 435 -69.18 15.48 -11.78
CA ASN A 435 -69.34 16.57 -12.76
C ASN A 435 -69.50 18.03 -12.26
N LEU A 436 -68.55 18.85 -12.70
CA LEU A 436 -68.60 20.27 -13.10
C LEU A 436 -69.03 21.39 -12.13
N TYR A 437 -69.76 21.21 -11.01
CA TYR A 437 -70.16 22.39 -10.22
C TYR A 437 -70.24 22.25 -8.68
N LEU A 438 -69.77 21.15 -8.09
CA LEU A 438 -69.79 20.98 -6.62
C LEU A 438 -68.48 20.40 -6.05
N HIS A 439 -67.75 21.25 -5.31
CA HIS A 439 -66.56 20.91 -4.53
C HIS A 439 -67.00 20.10 -3.31
N THR A 440 -66.77 18.78 -3.28
CA THR A 440 -67.39 17.90 -2.26
C THR A 440 -66.34 17.21 -1.40
N TRP A 441 -65.97 17.88 -0.31
CA TRP A 441 -65.28 17.27 0.82
C TRP A 441 -66.25 16.32 1.55
N ASN A 442 -65.91 15.04 1.72
CA ASN A 442 -66.80 14.03 2.31
C ASN A 442 -66.19 13.39 3.57
N PRO A 443 -66.92 13.36 4.70
CA PRO A 443 -66.46 12.66 5.90
C PRO A 443 -66.49 11.14 5.67
N LYS A 444 -65.61 10.43 6.37
CA LYS A 444 -65.45 8.97 6.26
C LYS A 444 -66.71 8.22 6.69
N SER A 445 -67.39 8.70 7.74
CA SER A 445 -68.70 8.22 8.16
C SER A 445 -69.44 9.23 9.06
N LYS A 446 -70.65 8.90 9.52
CA LYS A 446 -71.38 9.73 10.52
C LYS A 446 -70.73 9.68 11.91
N SER A 447 -70.02 8.61 12.24
CA SER A 447 -69.27 8.46 13.51
C SER A 447 -67.84 8.98 13.42
N GLU A 448 -67.28 9.07 12.21
CA GLU A 448 -65.94 9.61 11.92
C GLU A 448 -66.05 10.85 11.01
N PRO A 449 -66.27 12.03 11.61
CA PRO A 449 -66.58 13.24 10.86
C PRO A 449 -65.35 13.95 10.27
N TYR A 450 -64.35 13.19 9.83
CA TYR A 450 -63.14 13.66 9.17
C TYR A 450 -62.96 12.94 7.82
N ALA A 451 -62.26 13.57 6.88
CA ALA A 451 -62.02 13.01 5.55
C ALA A 451 -60.82 12.05 5.56
N GLN A 452 -60.75 11.17 4.56
CA GLN A 452 -59.65 10.23 4.39
C GLN A 452 -58.31 10.97 4.19
N SER A 453 -58.30 12.11 3.51
CA SER A 453 -57.15 13.00 3.39
C SER A 453 -56.55 13.43 4.73
N ALA A 454 -57.38 13.69 5.75
CA ALA A 454 -56.92 14.07 7.09
C ALA A 454 -56.26 12.88 7.81
N VAL A 455 -56.79 11.67 7.63
CA VAL A 455 -56.21 10.43 8.21
C VAL A 455 -54.83 10.17 7.62
N GLU A 456 -54.68 10.30 6.31
CA GLU A 456 -53.41 10.06 5.62
C GLU A 456 -52.37 11.12 5.98
N LEU A 457 -52.78 12.38 6.12
CA LEU A 457 -51.92 13.46 6.58
C LEU A 457 -51.41 13.22 8.00
N MET A 458 -52.29 12.83 8.94
CA MET A 458 -51.90 12.52 10.31
C MET A 458 -51.03 11.28 10.41
N ARG A 459 -51.30 10.24 9.61
CA ARG A 459 -50.44 9.06 9.53
C ARG A 459 -49.04 9.43 9.02
N ASN A 460 -48.93 10.18 7.92
CA ASN A 460 -47.62 10.63 7.42
C ASN A 460 -46.85 11.46 8.45
N ALA A 461 -47.54 12.34 9.19
CA ALA A 461 -46.91 13.14 10.24
C ALA A 461 -46.41 12.26 11.39
N LYS A 462 -47.21 11.27 11.81
CA LYS A 462 -46.81 10.30 12.83
C LYS A 462 -45.59 9.49 12.37
N ASP A 463 -45.67 8.90 11.18
CA ASP A 463 -44.57 8.10 10.61
C ASP A 463 -43.30 8.94 10.49
N THR A 464 -43.43 10.23 10.12
CA THR A 464 -42.28 11.16 10.08
C THR A 464 -41.67 11.43 11.45
N LEU A 465 -42.49 11.57 12.50
CA LEU A 465 -41.99 11.75 13.87
C LEU A 465 -41.30 10.47 14.36
N ASP A 466 -41.96 9.32 14.21
CA ASP A 466 -41.40 8.01 14.59
C ASP A 466 -40.05 7.81 13.89
N ASP A 467 -40.00 8.02 12.56
CA ASP A 467 -38.77 7.90 11.76
C ASP A 467 -37.67 8.92 12.16
N PHE A 468 -38.04 10.10 12.65
CA PHE A 468 -37.08 11.15 13.04
C PHE A 468 -36.39 10.83 14.37
N PHE A 469 -37.13 10.30 15.34
CA PHE A 469 -36.58 9.91 16.65
C PHE A 469 -35.82 8.58 16.62
N GLU A 470 -36.03 7.74 15.60
CA GLU A 470 -35.22 6.55 15.37
C GLU A 470 -33.83 6.83 14.78
N ILE A 471 -33.53 8.07 14.37
CA ILE A 471 -32.23 8.44 13.81
C ILE A 471 -31.17 8.43 14.93
N PRO A 472 -30.07 7.65 14.82
CA PRO A 472 -29.10 7.43 15.90
C PRO A 472 -28.08 8.58 16.04
N ILE A 473 -28.57 9.82 16.15
CA ILE A 473 -27.76 11.04 16.30
C ILE A 473 -28.34 11.89 17.43
N GLY A 474 -27.50 12.69 18.09
CA GLY A 474 -27.99 13.73 19.00
C GLY A 474 -28.88 14.72 18.26
N ILE A 475 -30.19 14.61 18.45
CA ILE A 475 -31.17 15.54 17.90
C ILE A 475 -31.05 16.86 18.66
N THR A 476 -30.64 17.91 17.96
CA THR A 476 -30.58 19.27 18.52
C THR A 476 -31.96 19.91 18.53
N ASP A 477 -32.24 20.77 19.50
CA ASP A 477 -33.50 21.51 19.59
C ASP A 477 -33.87 22.22 18.27
N ASP A 478 -32.90 22.82 17.59
CA ASP A 478 -33.12 23.50 16.30
C ASP A 478 -33.76 22.58 15.24
N LEU A 479 -33.38 21.31 15.20
CA LEU A 479 -33.93 20.33 14.24
C LEU A 479 -35.35 19.90 14.62
N VAL A 480 -35.64 19.81 15.92
CA VAL A 480 -37.00 19.57 16.42
C VAL A 480 -37.91 20.73 16.03
N HIS A 481 -37.42 21.97 16.17
CA HIS A 481 -38.14 23.17 15.75
C HIS A 481 -38.35 23.19 14.22
N ASP A 482 -37.31 22.93 13.42
CA ASP A 482 -37.41 22.85 11.95
C ASP A 482 -38.51 21.85 11.51
N LEU A 483 -38.58 20.68 12.14
CA LEU A 483 -39.60 19.68 11.86
C LEU A 483 -40.99 20.11 12.34
N ALA A 484 -41.09 20.65 13.56
CA ALA A 484 -42.35 21.11 14.14
C ALA A 484 -42.99 22.23 13.31
N ASP A 485 -42.19 23.22 12.91
CA ASP A 485 -42.62 24.32 12.05
C ASP A 485 -43.08 23.81 10.67
N GLY A 486 -42.34 22.86 10.10
CA GLY A 486 -42.70 22.21 8.84
C GLY A 486 -44.06 21.51 8.90
N LEU A 487 -44.29 20.72 9.95
CA LEU A 487 -45.58 20.03 10.18
C LEU A 487 -46.70 21.02 10.49
N GLN A 488 -46.44 22.05 11.30
CA GLN A 488 -47.42 23.08 11.61
C GLN A 488 -47.89 23.80 10.34
N GLN A 489 -46.94 24.20 9.48
CA GLN A 489 -47.24 24.85 8.22
C GLN A 489 -48.07 23.93 7.30
N LEU A 490 -47.72 22.65 7.23
CA LEU A 490 -48.46 21.64 6.47
C LEU A 490 -49.92 21.51 6.96
N PHE A 491 -50.14 21.42 8.28
CA PHE A 491 -51.48 21.35 8.86
C PHE A 491 -52.27 22.63 8.65
N ARG A 492 -51.61 23.79 8.70
CA ARG A 492 -52.23 25.10 8.46
C ARG A 492 -52.71 25.24 7.02
N GLU A 493 -51.89 24.82 6.05
CA GLU A 493 -52.24 24.79 4.62
C GLU A 493 -53.45 23.90 4.36
N TYR A 494 -53.46 22.68 4.92
CA TYR A 494 -54.58 21.75 4.80
C TYR A 494 -55.87 22.31 5.45
N THR A 495 -55.77 22.86 6.67
CA THR A 495 -56.91 23.45 7.38
C THR A 495 -57.50 24.63 6.62
N THR A 496 -56.66 25.48 6.04
CA THR A 496 -57.09 26.62 5.20
C THR A 496 -57.84 26.13 3.97
N PHE A 497 -57.36 25.05 3.34
CA PHE A 497 -58.06 24.39 2.24
C PHE A 497 -59.43 23.86 2.67
N VAL A 498 -59.52 23.10 3.75
CA VAL A 498 -60.77 22.53 4.26
C VAL A 498 -61.78 23.62 4.65
N ALA A 499 -61.32 24.75 5.21
CA ALA A 499 -62.16 25.91 5.51
C ALA A 499 -62.70 26.61 4.23
N SER A 500 -61.98 26.54 3.11
CA SER A 500 -62.41 27.11 1.84
C SER A 500 -63.55 26.33 1.17
N CYS A 501 -63.63 25.01 1.41
CA CYS A 501 -64.66 24.14 0.84
C CYS A 501 -66.10 24.49 1.31
N GLY A 502 -66.26 25.14 2.47
CA GLY A 502 -67.57 25.53 3.01
C GLY A 502 -68.16 26.84 2.45
N LYS A 503 -67.44 27.57 1.59
CA LYS A 503 -67.85 28.93 1.14
C LYS A 503 -68.66 28.97 -0.16
N LYS A 504 -68.77 27.87 -0.92
CA LYS A 504 -69.57 27.83 -2.17
C LYS A 504 -71.00 27.35 -1.90
N GLN A 505 -71.95 28.21 -2.24
CA GLN A 505 -73.39 28.07 -2.00
C GLN A 505 -73.98 26.80 -2.65
N SER A 506 -74.16 25.74 -1.86
CA SER A 506 -75.26 24.77 -1.98
C SER A 506 -75.19 23.78 -0.81
N LEU A 507 -76.29 23.67 -0.04
CA LEU A 507 -76.50 22.80 1.14
C LEU A 507 -75.72 23.18 2.42
N LYS A 508 -76.26 24.17 3.15
CA LYS A 508 -75.63 24.88 4.29
C LYS A 508 -75.61 24.16 5.65
N TYR A 509 -76.24 23.02 5.88
CA TYR A 509 -76.40 22.48 7.25
C TYR A 509 -75.53 21.25 7.61
N GLN A 510 -75.05 20.47 6.63
CA GLN A 510 -74.17 19.31 6.90
C GLN A 510 -72.69 19.59 6.58
N ARG A 511 -72.38 20.45 5.59
CA ARG A 511 -71.00 20.68 5.12
C ARG A 511 -70.14 21.56 6.03
N GLY A 512 -70.75 22.53 6.73
CA GLY A 512 -70.02 23.37 7.69
C GLY A 512 -69.61 22.63 8.97
N VAL A 513 -70.41 21.62 9.36
CA VAL A 513 -70.19 20.83 10.58
C VAL A 513 -69.00 19.88 10.38
N THR A 514 -68.84 19.30 9.20
CA THR A 514 -67.82 18.29 8.93
C THR A 514 -66.42 18.88 8.67
N SER A 515 -66.35 20.06 8.04
CA SER A 515 -65.12 20.86 7.95
C SER A 515 -64.58 21.21 9.35
N VAL A 516 -65.45 21.69 10.24
CA VAL A 516 -65.09 22.03 11.64
C VAL A 516 -64.68 20.79 12.44
N GLN A 517 -65.34 19.65 12.24
CA GLN A 517 -65.00 18.39 12.91
C GLN A 517 -63.63 17.84 12.49
N THR A 518 -63.20 18.10 11.25
CA THR A 518 -61.86 17.71 10.76
C THR A 518 -60.78 18.57 11.35
N VAL A 519 -61.01 19.87 11.46
CA VAL A 519 -60.09 20.77 12.17
C VAL A 519 -59.99 20.36 13.64
N ARG A 520 -61.09 19.97 14.28
CA ARG A 520 -61.06 19.42 15.65
C ARG A 520 -60.30 18.10 15.75
N PHE A 521 -60.44 17.21 14.77
CA PHE A 521 -59.68 15.95 14.71
C PHE A 521 -58.18 16.20 14.61
N LEU A 522 -57.75 17.11 13.72
CA LEU A 522 -56.34 17.49 13.59
C LEU A 522 -55.81 18.09 14.90
N MET A 523 -56.54 19.05 15.49
CA MET A 523 -56.15 19.63 16.78
C MET A 523 -56.03 18.57 17.87
N SER A 524 -57.03 17.69 18.04
CA SER A 524 -57.00 16.62 19.05
C SER A 524 -55.83 15.66 18.83
N SER A 525 -55.54 15.31 17.58
CA SER A 525 -54.46 14.38 17.25
C SER A 525 -53.08 15.02 17.47
N CYS A 526 -52.93 16.31 17.15
CA CYS A 526 -51.73 17.07 17.45
C CYS A 526 -51.50 17.24 18.96
N TYR A 527 -52.55 17.51 19.75
CA TYR A 527 -52.44 17.59 21.22
C TYR A 527 -52.01 16.26 21.85
N PHE A 528 -52.51 15.14 21.32
CA PHE A 528 -52.12 13.80 21.77
C PHE A 528 -50.67 13.48 21.39
N SER A 529 -50.25 13.85 20.17
CA SER A 529 -48.84 13.77 19.76
C SER A 529 -47.95 14.64 20.63
N LYS A 530 -48.34 15.89 20.96
CA LYS A 530 -47.58 16.81 21.82
C LYS A 530 -47.36 16.23 23.22
N SER A 531 -48.37 15.57 23.79
CA SER A 531 -48.22 14.88 25.09
C SER A 531 -47.27 13.69 25.02
N LYS A 532 -47.18 13.02 23.88
CA LYS A 532 -46.33 11.84 23.69
C LYS A 532 -44.88 12.21 23.40
N THR A 533 -44.64 13.23 22.57
CA THR A 533 -43.30 13.78 22.34
C THR A 533 -42.71 14.45 23.57
N VAL A 534 -43.52 15.16 24.39
CA VAL A 534 -43.04 15.73 25.66
C VAL A 534 -42.61 14.63 26.64
N SER A 535 -43.37 13.53 26.74
CA SER A 535 -42.96 12.41 27.61
C SER A 535 -41.70 11.68 27.14
N GLU A 536 -41.44 11.61 25.83
CA GLU A 536 -40.25 10.97 25.26
C GLU A 536 -39.01 11.91 25.31
N LEU A 537 -39.22 13.24 25.28
CA LEU A 537 -38.16 14.25 25.48
C LEU A 537 -37.76 14.39 26.97
N ASP A 538 -38.70 14.23 27.91
CA ASP A 538 -38.44 14.24 29.34
C ASP A 538 -37.58 13.03 29.80
N GLU A 539 -37.66 11.89 29.11
CA GLU A 539 -36.76 10.73 29.34
C GLU A 539 -35.35 10.93 28.76
N ALA A 540 -35.17 11.88 27.83
CA ALA A 540 -33.90 12.18 27.16
C ALA A 540 -33.09 13.34 27.80
N GLY A 541 -33.59 13.98 28.86
CA GLY A 541 -32.82 14.91 29.69
C GLY A 541 -32.60 16.32 29.10
N ALA A 542 -33.58 16.87 28.38
CA ALA A 542 -33.55 18.26 27.91
C ALA A 542 -34.49 19.15 28.76
N GLU A 543 -33.94 20.09 29.52
CA GLU A 543 -34.68 21.08 30.31
C GLU A 543 -35.31 22.18 29.44
N HIS A 544 -36.61 22.43 29.70
CA HIS A 544 -37.38 23.67 29.56
C HIS A 544 -37.10 24.67 28.41
N ASP A 545 -38.10 24.82 27.53
CA ASP A 545 -39.03 25.98 27.41
C ASP A 545 -39.44 26.18 25.95
N VAL A 546 -40.55 25.59 25.49
CA VAL A 546 -41.18 26.04 24.24
C VAL A 546 -42.70 25.90 24.29
N ALA A 547 -43.35 27.04 24.56
CA ALA A 547 -44.74 27.28 24.24
C ALA A 547 -44.87 27.68 22.76
N VAL A 548 -45.56 26.85 21.97
CA VAL A 548 -46.79 27.13 21.17
C VAL A 548 -47.13 25.88 20.37
#